data_AF-A0A5J4Q9W7-F1
#
_entry.id   AF-A0A5J4Q9W7-F1
#
_cell.length_a   1.000
_cell.length_b   1.000
_cell.length_c   1.000
_cell.angle_alpha   90.00
_cell.angle_beta   90.00
_cell.angle_gamma   90.00
#
_symmetry.space_group_name_H-M   'P 1'
#
loop_
_entity.id
_entity.type
_entity.pdbx_description
1 polymer ?
#
loop_
_entity_poly.entity_id
_entity_poly.type
_entity_poly.pdbx_seq_one_letter_code
_entity_poly.pdbx_strand_id
1 'polypeptide(L)'
;MNTIPVHKIHEWSATGIMLEYFRGDIAQYESQLPTLKEAHRDNYYIFFLQECGESCLLIDCKECRMRNAMFGYILPGQIHFGIE
;
A
#
# COMPACT_ATOMS: atom_id res chain seq x y z
N MET A 1 25.06 3.53 1.86
CA MET A 1 24.15 2.48 2.37
C MET A 1 22.78 2.78 1.80
N ASN A 2 22.22 1.89 0.98
CA ASN A 2 20.86 2.08 0.48
C ASN A 2 19.89 1.64 1.59
N THR A 3 19.13 2.58 2.13
CA THR A 3 18.13 2.32 3.17
C THR A 3 16.74 2.30 2.54
N ILE A 4 15.90 1.35 2.92
CA ILE A 4 14.49 1.33 2.55
C ILE A 4 13.81 2.58 3.14
N PRO A 5 13.14 3.41 2.32
CA PRO A 5 12.48 4.64 2.80
C PRO A 5 11.42 4.38 3.87
N VAL A 6 11.10 5.43 4.63
CA VAL A 6 10.00 5.43 5.61
C VAL A 6 9.14 6.65 5.36
N HIS A 7 7.92 6.47 4.88
CA HIS A 7 6.98 7.57 4.73
C HIS A 7 6.27 7.89 6.05
N LYS A 8 5.91 9.16 6.20
CA LYS A 8 5.23 9.64 7.41
C LYS A 8 3.87 10.19 7.05
N ILE A 9 2.85 9.87 7.85
CA ILE A 9 1.47 10.25 7.51
C ILE A 9 1.26 11.76 7.33
N HIS A 10 2.02 12.59 8.07
CA HIS A 10 1.93 14.04 7.97
C HIS A 10 2.49 14.62 6.66
N GLU A 11 3.23 13.83 5.88
CA GLU A 11 3.69 14.19 4.54
C GLU A 11 2.54 14.09 3.53
N TRP A 12 1.48 13.33 3.84
CA TRP A 12 0.34 13.05 2.95
C TRP A 12 -0.97 13.68 3.45
N SER A 13 -1.16 13.76 4.77
CA SER A 13 -2.41 14.24 5.37
C SER A 13 -2.16 15.07 6.62
N ALA A 14 -2.77 16.27 6.66
CA ALA A 14 -2.74 17.14 7.82
C ALA A 14 -3.53 16.59 9.02
N THR A 15 -4.50 15.69 8.79
CA THR A 15 -5.33 15.10 9.84
C THR A 15 -4.81 13.75 10.33
N GLY A 16 -3.79 13.19 9.66
CA GLY A 16 -3.29 11.85 9.94
C GLY A 16 -4.16 10.73 9.37
N ILE A 17 -5.16 11.05 8.53
CA ILE A 17 -6.04 10.08 7.88
C ILE A 17 -6.06 10.38 6.38
N MET A 18 -5.90 9.33 5.57
CA MET A 18 -6.05 9.37 4.12
C MET A 18 -6.99 8.24 3.71
N LEU A 19 -7.91 8.51 2.80
CA LEU A 19 -8.84 7.52 2.26
C LEU A 19 -8.85 7.67 0.75
N GLU A 20 -8.46 6.61 0.07
CA GLU A 20 -8.41 6.55 -1.39
C GLU A 20 -9.31 5.43 -1.90
N TYR A 21 -9.91 5.65 -3.07
CA TYR A 21 -10.74 4.66 -3.74
C TYR A 21 -10.19 4.40 -5.15
N PHE A 22 -9.94 3.14 -5.44
CA PHE A 22 -9.42 2.68 -6.72
C PHE A 22 -10.42 1.71 -7.37
N ARG A 23 -10.49 1.73 -8.69
CA ARG A 23 -11.29 0.78 -9.45
C ARG A 23 -10.53 0.31 -10.68
N GLY A 24 -10.50 -1.00 -10.87
CA GLY A 24 -9.74 -1.61 -11.96
C GLY A 24 -8.28 -1.74 -11.59
N ASP A 25 -7.40 -1.57 -12.57
CA ASP A 25 -5.97 -1.74 -12.41
C ASP A 25 -5.35 -0.54 -11.67
N ILE A 26 -4.69 -0.82 -10.54
CA ILE A 26 -4.07 0.21 -9.70
C ILE A 26 -2.89 0.89 -10.39
N ALA A 27 -2.25 0.25 -11.38
CA ALA A 27 -1.17 0.85 -12.17
C ALA A 27 -1.65 2.09 -12.96
N GLN A 28 -2.95 2.23 -13.20
CA GLN A 28 -3.52 3.43 -13.82
C GLN A 28 -3.43 4.68 -12.93
N TYR A 29 -3.21 4.49 -11.63
CA TYR A 29 -3.15 5.53 -10.60
C TYR A 29 -1.71 5.89 -10.19
N GLU A 30 -0.69 5.41 -10.91
CA GLU A 30 0.73 5.67 -10.60
C GLU A 30 1.07 7.15 -10.42
N SER A 31 0.47 8.04 -11.20
CA SER A 31 0.70 9.48 -11.08
C SER A 31 0.19 10.07 -9.76
N GLN A 32 -0.79 9.40 -9.14
CA GLN A 32 -1.40 9.77 -7.86
C GLN A 32 -0.71 9.03 -6.70
N LEU A 33 -0.11 7.86 -6.97
CA LEU A 33 0.55 6.99 -6.01
C LEU A 33 1.99 6.67 -6.44
N PRO A 34 2.92 7.65 -6.37
CA PRO A 34 4.30 7.46 -6.80
C PRO A 34 5.04 6.35 -6.02
N THR A 35 4.54 6.00 -4.84
CA THR A 35 5.11 4.99 -3.95
C THR A 35 4.76 3.55 -4.36
N LEU A 36 3.83 3.33 -5.32
CA LEU A 36 3.47 2.00 -5.82
C LEU A 36 4.67 1.22 -6.35
N LYS A 37 5.64 1.92 -6.96
CA LYS A 37 6.80 1.33 -7.66
C LYS A 37 8.07 1.24 -6.82
N GLU A 38 7.98 1.53 -5.53
CA GLU A 38 9.12 1.54 -4.62
C GLU A 38 8.83 0.67 -3.40
N ALA A 39 9.78 -0.18 -3.01
CA ALA A 39 9.71 -0.86 -1.73
C ALA A 39 9.96 0.15 -0.61
N HIS A 40 9.00 0.31 0.29
CA HIS A 40 9.07 1.29 1.37
C HIS A 40 8.46 0.73 2.66
N ARG A 41 8.54 1.52 3.72
CA ARG A 41 7.86 1.30 4.99
C ARG A 41 7.06 2.55 5.31
N ASP A 42 6.07 2.40 6.17
CA ASP A 42 5.32 3.54 6.69
C ASP A 42 5.41 3.61 8.22
N ASN A 43 5.27 4.81 8.77
CA ASN A 43 5.11 5.00 10.20
C ASN A 43 3.64 4.98 10.67
N TYR A 44 2.73 4.59 9.78
CA TYR A 44 1.29 4.52 10.00
C TYR A 44 0.74 3.17 9.54
N TYR A 45 -0.49 2.86 9.95
CA TYR A 45 -1.20 1.67 9.50
C TYR A 45 -1.81 1.94 8.13
N ILE A 46 -1.72 0.97 7.23
CA ILE A 46 -2.54 0.94 6.01
C ILE A 46 -3.66 -0.06 6.26
N PHE A 47 -4.91 0.35 6.00
CA PHE A 47 -6.06 -0.54 5.93
C PHE A 47 -6.56 -0.58 4.50
N PHE A 48 -6.94 -1.75 4.00
CA PHE A 48 -7.52 -1.88 2.67
C PHE A 48 -8.71 -2.83 2.68
N LEU A 49 -9.70 -2.49 1.86
CA LEU A 49 -10.88 -3.29 1.57
C LEU A 49 -10.93 -3.53 0.06
N GLN A 50 -10.73 -4.78 -0.33
CA GLN A 50 -10.99 -5.21 -1.70
C GLN A 50 -12.44 -5.68 -1.78
N GLU A 51 -13.24 -5.05 -2.64
CA GLU A 51 -14.64 -5.43 -2.83
C GLU A 51 -14.78 -6.68 -3.72
N CYS A 52 -13.95 -6.80 -4.76
CA CYS A 52 -13.90 -7.93 -5.67
C CYS A 52 -12.56 -7.96 -6.43
N GLY A 53 -12.33 -9.02 -7.22
CA GLY A 53 -11.13 -9.15 -8.07
C GLY A 53 -9.98 -9.92 -7.42
N GLU A 54 -8.78 -9.72 -7.94
CA GLU A 54 -7.55 -10.29 -7.41
C GLU A 54 -6.54 -9.16 -7.20
N SER A 55 -5.73 -9.28 -6.15
CA SER A 55 -4.56 -8.42 -5.95
C SER A 55 -3.42 -9.22 -5.33
N CYS A 56 -2.21 -8.77 -5.59
CA CYS A 56 -1.03 -9.24 -4.88
C CYS A 56 -0.46 -8.10 -4.02
N LEU A 57 0.36 -8.41 -3.04
CA LEU A 57 1.20 -7.45 -2.34
C LEU A 57 2.45 -8.21 -1.92
N LEU A 58 3.60 -7.55 -1.94
CA LEU A 58 4.76 -8.05 -1.22
C LEU A 58 4.78 -7.40 0.15
N ILE A 59 4.72 -8.18 1.22
CA ILE A 59 4.84 -7.68 2.61
C ILE A 59 5.94 -8.48 3.30
N ASP A 60 6.95 -7.79 3.83
CA ASP A 60 8.16 -8.38 4.42
C ASP A 60 8.77 -9.50 3.55
N CYS A 61 8.88 -9.22 2.25
CA CYS A 61 9.39 -10.14 1.23
C CYS A 61 8.57 -11.43 1.05
N LYS A 62 7.29 -11.42 1.42
CA LYS A 62 6.34 -12.52 1.19
C LYS A 62 5.22 -12.06 0.27
N GLU A 63 4.85 -12.89 -0.69
CA GLU A 63 3.66 -12.67 -1.51
C GLU A 63 2.39 -12.88 -0.68
N CYS A 64 1.55 -11.86 -0.66
CA CYS A 64 0.21 -11.88 -0.07
C CYS A 64 -0.80 -11.73 -1.21
N ARG A 65 -1.39 -12.85 -1.63
CA ARG A 65 -2.42 -12.87 -2.68
C ARG A 65 -3.81 -12.80 -2.07
N MET A 66 -4.64 -11.92 -2.59
CA MET A 66 -6.01 -11.68 -2.13
C MET A 66 -6.97 -11.92 -3.30
N ARG A 67 -8.12 -12.53 -3.01
CA ARG A 67 -9.14 -12.88 -4.00
C ARG A 67 -10.53 -12.54 -3.49
N ASN A 68 -11.36 -11.99 -4.36
CA ASN A 68 -12.72 -11.53 -4.07
C ASN A 68 -12.75 -10.53 -2.90
N ALA A 69 -13.83 -10.53 -2.13
CA ALA A 69 -13.98 -9.64 -0.99
C ALA A 69 -12.96 -9.98 0.11
N MET A 70 -12.09 -9.04 0.44
CA MET A 70 -11.03 -9.20 1.44
C MET A 70 -10.81 -7.91 2.21
N PHE A 71 -10.49 -8.04 3.49
CA PHE A 71 -10.05 -6.94 4.33
C PHE A 71 -8.67 -7.28 4.89
N GLY A 72 -7.78 -6.30 4.91
CA GLY A 72 -6.44 -6.48 5.45
C GLY A 72 -5.81 -5.17 5.89
N TYR A 73 -4.63 -5.30 6.48
CA TYR A 73 -3.85 -4.17 6.93
C TYR A 73 -2.35 -4.46 6.87
N ILE A 74 -1.55 -3.39 6.80
CA ILE A 74 -0.09 -3.41 6.91
C ILE A 74 0.28 -2.67 8.20
N LEU A 75 1.13 -3.29 9.02
CA LEU A 75 1.61 -2.67 10.25
C LEU A 75 2.69 -1.61 9.95
N PRO A 76 2.79 -0.55 10.78
CA PRO A 76 3.89 0.38 10.71
C PRO A 76 5.26 -0.34 10.73
N GLY A 77 6.15 0.06 9.84
CA GLY A 77 7.51 -0.47 9.74
C GLY A 77 7.67 -1.74 8.90
N GLN A 78 6.57 -2.40 8.48
CA GLN A 78 6.66 -3.50 7.54
C GLN A 78 7.06 -3.00 6.16
N ILE A 79 7.99 -3.72 5.54
CA ILE A 79 8.42 -3.43 4.18
C ILE A 79 7.31 -3.90 3.25
N HIS A 80 6.84 -3.05 2.36
CA HIS A 80 5.86 -3.46 1.38
C HIS A 80 6.09 -2.83 0.01
N PHE A 81 5.54 -3.50 -1.01
CA PHE A 81 5.61 -3.13 -2.40
C PHE A 81 4.33 -3.59 -3.09
N GLY A 82 3.69 -2.70 -3.85
CA GLY A 82 2.49 -3.00 -4.62
C GLY A 82 2.85 -3.91 -5.78
N ILE A 83 2.45 -5.17 -5.72
CA ILE A 83 2.49 -6.09 -6.86
C ILE A 83 1.05 -6.21 -7.31
N GLU A 84 0.70 -5.90 -8.54
CA GLU A 84 -0.69 -5.96 -9.05
C GLU A 84 -1.51 -7.17 -8.56
#